data_AF-A0A2W5EIW6-F1
#
_entry.id   AF-A0A2W5EIW6-F1
#
_cell.length_a   1.000
_cell.length_b   1.000
_cell.length_c   1.000
_cell.angle_alpha   90.00
_cell.angle_beta   90.00
_cell.angle_gamma   90.00
#
_symmetry.space_group_name_H-M   'P 1'
#
loop_
_entity.id
_entity.type
_entity.pdbx_description
1 polymer ?
#
loop_
_entity_poly.entity_id
_entity_poly.type
_entity_poly.pdbx_seq_one_letter_code
_entity_poly.pdbx_strand_id
1 'polypeptide(L)'
;MAIVLFDTEDRKSLYPFTYTRSVADMRLGILTIKEWWEIITKQKVFVLTKEYLQNMYPSMPEGKHFFIHSQILTNVNLLKRILLLSVG
;
A
#
# COMPACT_ATOMS: atom_id res chain seq x y z
N MET A 1 6.90 6.20 12.16
CA MET A 1 5.89 5.18 11.81
C MET A 1 5.40 5.50 10.41
N ALA A 2 5.47 4.55 9.47
CA ALA A 2 5.01 4.77 8.09
C ALA A 2 4.05 3.66 7.67
N ILE A 3 3.23 3.93 6.66
CA ILE A 3 2.32 2.94 6.08
C ILE A 3 3.03 2.26 4.92
N VAL A 4 2.99 0.94 4.90
CA VAL A 4 3.58 0.09 3.86
C VAL A 4 2.45 -0.71 3.22
N LEU A 5 2.21 -0.46 1.94
CA LEU A 5 1.30 -1.27 1.13
C LEU A 5 2.06 -2.47 0.60
N PHE A 6 1.62 -3.68 0.95
CA PHE A 6 2.28 -4.90 0.51
C PHE A 6 1.41 -5.73 -0.45
N ASP A 7 2.05 -6.30 -1.46
CA ASP A 7 1.42 -7.22 -2.42
C ASP A 7 1.52 -8.68 -1.96
N THR A 8 0.46 -9.46 -2.17
CA THR A 8 0.45 -10.93 -2.02
C THR A 8 0.50 -11.63 -3.38
N GLU A 9 0.51 -12.97 -3.38
CA GLU A 9 0.36 -13.79 -4.59
C GLU A 9 -0.91 -13.47 -5.38
N ASP A 10 -1.95 -12.95 -4.71
CA ASP A 10 -3.23 -12.57 -5.32
C ASP A 10 -3.06 -11.51 -6.41
N ARG A 11 -1.92 -10.79 -6.43
CA ARG A 11 -1.57 -9.89 -7.54
C ARG A 11 -1.65 -10.57 -8.91
N LYS A 12 -1.41 -11.88 -9.00
CA LYS A 12 -1.46 -12.65 -10.26
C LYS A 12 -2.85 -12.66 -10.89
N SER A 13 -3.91 -12.53 -10.08
CA SER A 13 -5.29 -12.41 -10.58
C SER A 13 -5.52 -11.13 -11.39
N LEU A 14 -4.66 -10.12 -11.20
CA LEU A 14 -4.71 -8.82 -11.85
C LEU A 14 -3.70 -8.70 -13.00
N TYR A 15 -3.16 -9.81 -13.48
CA TYR A 15 -2.32 -9.81 -14.69
C TYR A 15 -3.17 -9.42 -15.91
N PRO A 16 -2.61 -8.66 -16.86
CA PRO A 16 -1.19 -8.27 -16.97
C PRO A 16 -0.80 -6.99 -16.21
N PHE A 17 -1.75 -6.31 -15.56
CA PHE A 17 -1.52 -4.95 -15.01
C PHE A 17 -0.48 -4.92 -13.90
N THR A 18 -0.51 -5.90 -13.01
CA THR A 18 0.46 -6.02 -11.91
C THR A 18 1.74 -6.73 -12.36
N TYR A 19 1.91 -7.08 -13.64
CA TYR A 19 3.15 -7.72 -14.08
C TYR A 19 4.35 -6.76 -13.96
N THR A 20 4.17 -5.50 -14.38
CA THR A 20 5.22 -4.48 -14.45
C THR A 20 5.18 -3.44 -13.31
N ARG A 21 4.20 -3.52 -12.41
CA ARG A 21 4.02 -2.58 -11.29
C ARG A 21 3.30 -3.24 -10.12
N SER A 22 3.41 -2.68 -8.93
CA SER A 22 2.68 -3.10 -7.73
C SER A 22 1.17 -2.83 -7.87
N VAL A 23 0.36 -3.56 -7.09
CA VAL A 23 -1.07 -3.24 -6.95
C VAL A 23 -1.26 -1.82 -6.42
N ALA A 24 -0.36 -1.33 -5.56
CA ALA A 24 -0.43 0.02 -4.99
C ALA A 24 -0.44 1.14 -6.04
N ASP A 25 0.11 0.90 -7.24
CA ASP A 25 0.11 1.86 -8.36
C ASP A 25 -1.10 1.72 -9.28
N MET A 26 -2.04 0.81 -8.97
CA MET A 26 -3.28 0.70 -9.72
C MET A 26 -4.15 1.93 -9.48
N ARG A 27 -4.78 2.41 -10.55
CA ARG A 27 -5.68 3.57 -10.49
C ARG A 27 -7.06 3.21 -9.96
N LEU A 28 -7.59 4.09 -9.13
CA LEU A 28 -8.96 4.17 -8.64
C LEU A 28 -9.55 5.50 -9.08
N GLY A 29 -9.88 5.59 -10.37
CA GLY A 29 -10.21 6.85 -11.01
C GLY A 29 -8.93 7.66 -11.29
N ILE A 30 -8.87 8.89 -10.75
CA ILE A 30 -7.74 9.82 -10.98
C ILE A 30 -6.53 9.42 -10.13
N LEU A 31 -6.77 8.93 -8.91
CA LEU A 31 -5.73 8.59 -7.95
C LEU A 31 -5.28 7.14 -8.12
N THR A 32 -4.05 6.84 -7.72
CA THR A 32 -3.58 5.49 -7.42
C THR A 32 -3.99 5.07 -6.01
N ILE A 33 -3.97 3.76 -5.72
CA ILE A 33 -4.21 3.25 -4.36
C ILE A 33 -3.23 3.89 -3.36
N LYS A 34 -1.96 4.00 -3.74
CA LYS A 34 -0.94 4.68 -2.95
C LYS A 34 -1.31 6.14 -2.67
N GLU A 35 -1.60 6.94 -3.69
CA GLU A 35 -1.96 8.36 -3.53
C GLU A 35 -3.23 8.52 -2.69
N TRP A 36 -4.21 7.63 -2.87
CA TRP A 36 -5.41 7.62 -2.06
C TRP A 36 -5.09 7.42 -0.57
N TRP A 37 -4.23 6.46 -0.23
CA TRP A 37 -3.73 6.26 1.13
C TRP A 37 -2.93 7.45 1.66
N GLU A 38 -2.10 8.09 0.83
CA GLU A 38 -1.34 9.28 1.23
C GLU A 38 -2.26 10.46 1.55
N ILE A 39 -3.32 10.67 0.77
CA ILE A 39 -4.29 11.75 0.98
C ILE A 39 -5.10 11.54 2.26
N ILE A 40 -5.65 10.33 2.46
CA ILE A 40 -6.54 10.07 3.61
C ILE A 40 -5.78 10.03 4.93
N THR A 41 -4.52 9.57 4.93
CA THR A 41 -3.71 9.45 6.16
C THR A 41 -2.78 10.65 6.38
N LYS A 42 -2.59 11.50 5.35
CA LYS A 42 -1.63 12.61 5.35
C LYS A 42 -0.21 12.16 5.70
N GLN A 43 0.15 10.94 5.32
CA GLN A 43 1.46 10.34 5.57
C GLN A 43 2.04 9.80 4.27
N LYS A 44 3.38 9.71 4.22
CA LYS A 44 4.06 9.06 3.10
C LYS A 44 3.83 7.56 3.14
N VAL A 45 3.46 6.99 2.00
CA VAL A 45 3.19 5.55 1.86
C VAL A 45 4.34 4.90 1.09
N PHE A 46 4.77 3.74 1.57
CA PHE A 46 5.79 2.91 0.94
C PHE A 46 5.17 1.65 0.36
N VAL A 47 5.86 1.01 -0.58
CA VAL A 47 5.37 -0.16 -1.29
C VAL A 47 6.35 -1.30 -1.10
N LEU A 48 5.83 -2.44 -0.67
CA LEU A 48 6.52 -3.71 -0.59
C LEU A 48 5.93 -4.66 -1.64
N THR A 49 6.70 -5.00 -2.64
CA THR A 49 6.26 -5.84 -3.75
C THR A 49 7.30 -6.92 -4.05
N LYS A 50 7.15 -7.60 -5.18
CA LYS A 50 8.10 -8.64 -5.61
C LYS A 50 9.50 -8.07 -5.80
N GLU A 51 10.52 -8.85 -5.48
CA GLU A 51 11.93 -8.45 -5.55
C GLU A 51 12.32 -7.81 -6.89
N TYR A 52 11.84 -8.39 -8.01
CA TYR A 52 12.12 -7.88 -9.35
C TYR A 52 11.51 -6.49 -9.63
N LEU A 53 10.45 -6.10 -8.90
CA LEU A 53 9.84 -4.77 -8.96
C LEU A 53 10.33 -3.86 -7.84
N GLN A 54 10.83 -4.40 -6.74
CA GLN A 54 11.14 -3.62 -5.53
C GLN A 54 12.16 -2.51 -5.80
N ASN A 55 13.09 -2.73 -6.73
CA ASN A 55 14.07 -1.73 -7.17
C ASN A 55 13.44 -0.46 -7.79
N MET A 56 12.19 -0.52 -8.23
CA MET A 56 11.43 0.62 -8.76
C MET A 56 10.77 1.47 -7.67
N TYR A 57 10.80 1.03 -6.41
CA TYR A 57 10.13 1.67 -5.28
C TYR A 57 11.16 2.21 -4.28
N PRO A 58 10.86 3.33 -3.60
CA PRO A 58 11.77 3.88 -2.60
C PRO A 58 11.94 2.92 -1.42
N SER A 59 13.17 2.84 -0.92
CA SER A 59 13.49 2.05 0.28
C SER A 59 12.65 2.51 1.47
N MET A 60 12.20 1.54 2.25
CA MET A 60 11.46 1.81 3.48
C MET A 60 12.39 2.39 4.55
N PRO A 61 11.95 3.40 5.31
CA PRO A 61 12.72 3.91 6.44
C PRO A 61 12.80 2.83 7.54
N GLU A 62 13.79 2.94 8.42
CA GLU A 62 13.86 2.06 9.59
C GLU A 62 12.80 2.42 10.64
N GLY A 63 12.30 1.40 11.36
CA GLY A 63 11.41 1.57 12.51
C GLY A 63 10.16 0.69 12.45
N LYS A 64 9.14 1.11 13.21
CA LYS A 64 7.83 0.42 13.23
C LYS A 64 6.93 0.96 12.11
N HIS A 65 6.31 0.05 11.37
CA HIS A 65 5.44 0.36 10.23
C HIS A 65 4.12 -0.39 10.32
N PHE A 66 3.08 0.20 9.72
CA PHE A 66 1.82 -0.49 9.50
C PHE A 66 1.84 -1.13 8.12
N PHE A 67 1.80 -2.46 8.08
CA PHE A 67 1.69 -3.21 6.84
C PHE A 67 0.21 -3.40 6.51
N ILE A 68 -0.19 -2.88 5.36
CA ILE A 68 -1.56 -2.94 4.88
C ILE A 68 -1.54 -3.62 3.51
N HIS A 69 -2.46 -4.53 3.28
CA HIS A 69 -2.54 -5.22 2.01
C HIS A 69 -2.95 -4.24 0.90
N SER A 70 -2.22 -4.22 -0.21
CA SER A 70 -2.42 -3.23 -1.29
C SER A 70 -3.81 -3.27 -1.91
N GLN A 71 -4.56 -4.37 -1.78
CA GLN A 71 -5.90 -4.51 -2.35
C GLN A 71 -7.01 -3.96 -1.43
N ILE A 72 -6.68 -3.54 -0.20
CA ILE A 72 -7.67 -3.06 0.76
C ILE A 72 -7.90 -1.56 0.54
N LEU A 73 -9.16 -1.22 0.27
CA LEU A 73 -9.68 0.13 0.38
C LEU A 73 -10.55 0.25 1.62
N THR A 74 -10.26 1.27 2.43
CA THR A 74 -10.96 1.47 3.70
C THR A 74 -12.09 2.46 3.56
N ASN A 75 -13.21 2.18 4.20
CA ASN A 75 -14.18 3.23 4.53
C ASN A 75 -13.69 4.05 5.74
N VAL A 76 -14.34 5.17 6.01
CA VAL A 76 -13.95 6.09 7.09
C VAL A 76 -13.93 5.40 8.47
N ASN A 77 -14.82 4.43 8.70
CA ASN A 77 -14.88 3.69 9.97
C ASN A 77 -13.67 2.77 10.14
N LEU A 78 -13.35 2.01 9.10
CA LEU A 78 -12.20 1.10 9.08
C LEU A 78 -10.89 1.87 9.20
N LEU A 79 -10.76 3.02 8.53
CA LEU A 79 -9.59 3.90 8.64
C LEU A 79 -9.35 4.32 10.09
N LYS A 80 -10.39 4.79 10.78
CA LYS A 80 -10.29 5.19 12.20
C LYS A 80 -9.82 4.03 13.06
N ARG A 81 -10.37 2.83 12.86
CA ARG A 81 -9.98 1.63 13.61
C ARG A 81 -8.52 1.26 13.38
N ILE A 82 -8.04 1.31 12.13
CA ILE A 82 -6.64 1.01 11.79
C ILE A 82 -5.70 2.01 12.46
N LEU A 83 -6.03 3.31 12.45
CA LEU A 83 -5.19 4.34 13.09
C LEU A 83 -5.22 4.28 14.62
N LEU A 84 -6.28 3.73 15.21
CA LEU A 84 -6.42 3.53 16.65
C LEU A 84 -5.81 2.20 17.13
N LEU A 85 -5.25 1.38 16.23
CA LEU A 85 -4.59 0.14 16.64
C LEU A 85 -3.39 0.45 17.55
N SER A 86 -3.50 0.04 18.81
CA SER A 86 -2.37 -0.02 19.72
C SER A 86 -1.44 -1.16 19.28
N VAL A 87 -0.15 -0.86 19.19
CA VAL A 87 0.88 -1.86 18.95
C VAL A 87 0.94 -2.76 20.18
N GLY A 88 0.53 -4.03 20.02
CA GLY A 88 0.71 -5.08 21.03
C GLY A 88 2.17 -5.52 21.14
#